data_AF-A0AAD5QEW9-F1
#
_entry.id   AF-A0AAD5QEW9-F1
#
_cell.length_a   1.000
_cell.length_b   1.000
_cell.length_c   1.000
_cell.angle_alpha   90.00
_cell.angle_beta   90.00
_cell.angle_gamma   90.00
#
_symmetry.space_group_name_H-M   'P 1'
#
loop_
_entity.id
_entity.type
_entity.pdbx_description
1 polymer ?
#
loop_
_entity_poly.entity_id
_entity_poly.type
_entity_poly.pdbx_seq_one_letter_code
_entity_poly.pdbx_strand_id
1 'polypeptide(L)'
;MRNNRVVDQLEQVFKYCATLERLPHSFDETLIDDLIDKVDFTDSRLGDFVKTRLSSTNFEADASVAVSLVLRLYSKYCLSLSDDDMDVVRQLERTEVLLEQRNRPANLLSDLLGLYTACYRFRRQCEWKNVIIWCVSNLPNEGISIFIRRQIADFLSLNKCSDEMKLFLPAIAELFCHTDSNYVRNDAASILTNFTDHLNNDQIRSIINTVQSIGLAGDVVYQLAAKVQPDMELAGDLSPTIWKNETARCHLIMKILEQSSRHEDVNDLFASVVVSPCMKLRWFVDVIDLLSDKTLHKYLPKIHHILLDPRRSPLSDLQSMLSKLSARLTLSEISPILDRCFPRLLESPYLIEAVCKAYGSDCLDHPTMTDIRDKLALEIGKAISNSDYWEVRDTALEVATIVPSFRPTLGPLRQLVVSDPSPYVRAAALRCLIMDAECYEQEVPQLCESVVCSDPDAEPRLVAIRYLHSTLPSNIENVFRILPKAIEASDDEIRRLMVEMCSTLLVTKEYAADTAAELQEWIEDPEIGADVRAVLGKSPVEQPNPVEHILTDMMNALSLHFSDTIDCY
;
A
#
# COMPACT_ATOMS: atom_id res chain seq x y z
N MET A 1 31.70 27.17 -2.04
CA MET A 1 32.31 26.62 -3.27
C MET A 1 32.07 25.09 -3.43
N ARG A 2 30.99 24.51 -2.88
CA ARG A 2 30.68 23.06 -3.00
C ARG A 2 29.80 22.71 -4.23
N ASN A 3 28.88 23.59 -4.63
CA ASN A 3 27.87 23.31 -5.67
C ASN A 3 28.36 23.29 -7.14
N ASN A 4 29.66 23.40 -7.45
CA ASN A 4 30.10 23.23 -8.86
C ASN A 4 30.08 21.75 -9.27
N ARG A 5 30.31 20.86 -8.31
CA ARG A 5 30.55 19.44 -8.57
C ARG A 5 29.33 18.70 -9.11
N VAL A 6 28.12 19.04 -8.67
CA VAL A 6 26.88 18.38 -9.11
C VAL A 6 26.62 18.62 -10.60
N VAL A 7 26.76 19.86 -11.08
CA VAL A 7 26.57 20.20 -12.50
C VAL A 7 27.65 19.53 -13.35
N ASP A 8 28.91 19.57 -12.90
CA ASP A 8 30.03 18.92 -13.59
C ASP A 8 29.82 17.38 -13.69
N GLN A 9 29.32 16.75 -12.63
CA GLN A 9 28.98 15.32 -12.61
C GLN A 9 27.79 14.99 -13.52
N LEU A 10 26.74 15.82 -13.52
CA LEU A 10 25.61 15.67 -14.44
C LEU A 10 26.06 15.76 -15.90
N GLU A 11 26.93 16.72 -16.24
CA GLU A 11 27.52 16.80 -17.59
C GLU A 11 28.20 15.51 -18.01
N GLN A 12 28.93 14.88 -17.08
CA GLN A 12 29.60 13.62 -17.33
C GLN A 12 28.60 12.46 -17.50
N VAL A 13 27.56 12.37 -16.66
CA VAL A 13 26.48 11.39 -16.82
C VAL A 13 25.80 11.54 -18.19
N PHE A 14 25.43 12.77 -18.58
CA PHE A 14 24.83 13.02 -19.90
C PHE A 14 25.74 12.62 -21.05
N LYS A 15 27.06 12.78 -20.91
CA LYS A 15 28.03 12.34 -21.91
C LYS A 15 28.05 10.81 -22.06
N TYR A 16 27.94 10.06 -20.96
CA TYR A 16 27.83 8.60 -21.01
C TYR A 16 26.49 8.15 -21.61
N CYS A 17 25.40 8.84 -21.30
CA CYS A 17 24.07 8.51 -21.80
C CYS A 17 23.83 8.89 -23.28
N ALA A 18 24.68 9.73 -23.87
CA ALA A 18 24.45 10.35 -25.18
C ALA A 18 24.24 9.36 -26.34
N THR A 19 24.73 8.13 -26.23
CA THR A 19 24.61 7.09 -27.25
C THR A 19 23.72 5.91 -26.84
N LEU A 20 23.09 5.96 -25.67
CA LEU A 20 22.34 4.84 -25.09
C LEU A 20 20.85 4.95 -25.42
N GLU A 21 20.33 3.97 -26.18
CA GLU A 21 18.89 3.82 -26.38
C GLU A 21 18.20 3.14 -25.19
N ARG A 22 18.93 2.32 -24.42
CA ARG A 22 18.46 1.69 -23.18
C ARG A 22 19.59 1.70 -22.15
N LEU A 23 19.23 1.69 -20.87
CA LEU A 23 20.20 1.56 -19.79
C LEU A 23 20.84 0.15 -19.84
N PRO A 24 22.13 0.02 -19.51
CA PRO A 24 22.78 -1.29 -19.38
C PRO A 24 22.10 -2.13 -18.30
N HIS A 25 22.09 -3.46 -18.45
CA HIS A 25 21.51 -4.36 -17.43
C HIS A 25 22.18 -4.27 -16.06
N SER A 26 23.44 -3.83 -16.03
CA SER A 26 24.22 -3.59 -14.82
C SER A 26 23.89 -2.26 -14.12
N PHE A 27 23.09 -1.40 -14.76
CA PHE A 27 22.70 -0.11 -14.20
C PHE A 27 21.45 -0.26 -13.34
N ASP A 28 21.54 0.16 -12.08
CA ASP A 28 20.39 0.24 -11.18
C ASP A 28 19.52 1.46 -11.56
N GLU A 29 18.38 1.19 -12.19
CA GLU A 29 17.44 2.23 -12.64
C GLU A 29 16.91 3.09 -11.48
N THR A 30 16.89 2.56 -10.25
CA THR A 30 16.40 3.31 -9.07
C THR A 30 17.25 4.54 -8.77
N LEU A 31 18.53 4.55 -9.20
CA LEU A 31 19.41 5.71 -9.05
C LEU A 31 18.90 6.95 -9.79
N ILE A 32 18.17 6.78 -10.90
CA ILE A 32 17.57 7.91 -11.61
C ILE A 32 16.44 8.50 -10.77
N ASP A 33 15.55 7.66 -10.24
CA ASP A 33 14.44 8.14 -9.41
C ASP A 33 14.96 8.81 -8.13
N ASP A 34 15.97 8.21 -7.49
CA ASP A 34 16.67 8.76 -6.33
C ASP A 34 17.33 10.12 -6.62
N LEU A 35 17.96 10.25 -7.79
CA LEU A 35 18.54 11.51 -8.26
C LEU A 35 17.42 12.55 -8.45
N ILE A 36 16.36 12.19 -9.18
CA ILE A 36 15.25 13.08 -9.43
C ILE A 36 14.65 13.53 -8.10
N ASP A 37 14.43 12.67 -7.12
CA ASP A 37 13.81 13.02 -5.84
C ASP A 37 14.69 13.94 -4.97
N LYS A 38 16.01 13.73 -4.98
CA LYS A 38 16.94 14.48 -4.10
C LYS A 38 17.52 15.75 -4.72
N VAL A 39 17.42 15.92 -6.04
CA VAL A 39 17.85 17.16 -6.71
C VAL A 39 17.00 18.35 -6.28
N ASP A 40 17.64 19.44 -5.85
CA ASP A 40 16.99 20.70 -5.51
C ASP A 40 17.38 21.82 -6.50
N PHE A 41 16.38 22.53 -7.01
CA PHE A 41 16.53 23.62 -7.97
C PHE A 41 16.65 25.01 -7.31
N THR A 42 16.89 25.07 -6.00
CA THR A 42 17.32 26.33 -5.34
C THR A 42 18.63 26.89 -5.90
N ASP A 43 19.50 26.05 -6.50
CA ASP A 43 20.68 26.51 -7.24
C ASP A 43 20.31 26.91 -8.67
N SER A 44 20.41 28.21 -8.98
CA SER A 44 20.08 28.76 -10.30
C SER A 44 20.90 28.12 -11.44
N ARG A 45 22.13 27.66 -11.17
CA ARG A 45 22.99 27.04 -12.18
C ARG A 45 22.49 25.68 -12.62
N LEU A 46 21.86 24.92 -11.73
CA LEU A 46 21.24 23.64 -12.09
C LEU A 46 20.02 23.87 -12.98
N GLY A 47 19.24 24.92 -12.69
CA GLY A 47 18.16 25.39 -13.57
C GLY A 47 18.69 25.78 -14.96
N ASP A 48 19.75 26.60 -15.01
CA ASP A 48 20.38 27.02 -16.27
C ASP A 48 20.94 25.84 -17.08
N PHE A 49 21.56 24.87 -16.40
CA PHE A 49 22.05 23.64 -17.00
C PHE A 49 20.91 22.86 -17.67
N VAL A 50 19.82 22.60 -16.93
CA VAL A 50 18.67 21.84 -17.42
C VAL A 50 17.97 22.56 -18.58
N LYS A 51 17.80 23.88 -18.51
CA LYS A 51 17.28 24.70 -19.62
C LYS A 51 18.14 24.62 -20.88
N THR A 52 19.46 24.76 -20.71
CA THR A 52 20.42 24.73 -21.82
C THR A 52 20.43 23.37 -22.47
N ARG A 53 20.42 22.30 -21.67
CA ARG A 53 20.38 20.92 -22.16
C ARG A 53 19.13 20.66 -22.97
N LEU A 54 17.94 20.90 -22.42
CA LEU A 54 16.69 20.70 -23.15
C LEU A 54 16.67 21.53 -24.45
N SER A 55 17.15 22.77 -24.40
CA SER A 55 17.21 23.64 -25.58
C SER A 55 18.11 23.07 -26.67
N SER A 56 19.23 22.45 -26.30
CA SER A 56 20.19 21.84 -27.24
C SER A 56 19.83 20.44 -27.71
N THR A 57 18.91 19.74 -27.04
CA THR A 57 18.51 18.37 -27.37
C THR A 57 17.85 18.30 -28.75
N ASN A 58 18.28 17.35 -29.56
CA ASN A 58 17.62 16.95 -30.79
C ASN A 58 16.75 15.72 -30.53
N PHE A 59 15.47 15.94 -30.26
CA PHE A 59 14.50 14.89 -29.92
C PHE A 59 14.30 13.83 -31.03
N GLU A 60 14.71 14.10 -32.26
CA GLU A 60 14.65 13.10 -33.35
C GLU A 60 15.86 12.17 -33.35
N ALA A 61 17.05 12.69 -33.04
CA ALA A 61 18.31 12.00 -33.25
C ALA A 61 19.02 11.56 -31.96
N ASP A 62 18.84 12.29 -30.85
CA ASP A 62 19.52 12.00 -29.59
C ASP A 62 19.01 10.69 -28.99
N ALA A 63 19.86 10.00 -28.23
CA ALA A 63 19.56 8.68 -27.70
C ALA A 63 18.53 8.72 -26.55
N SER A 64 17.67 7.70 -26.48
CA SER A 64 16.50 7.71 -25.59
C SER A 64 16.81 7.89 -24.10
N VAL A 65 17.93 7.37 -23.59
CA VAL A 65 18.29 7.51 -22.16
C VAL A 65 18.62 8.97 -21.83
N ALA A 66 19.40 9.65 -22.68
CA ALA A 66 19.73 11.06 -22.48
C ALA A 66 18.47 11.93 -22.59
N VAL A 67 17.59 11.64 -23.54
CA VAL A 67 16.31 12.36 -23.68
C VAL A 67 15.42 12.13 -22.45
N SER A 68 15.25 10.89 -22.00
CA SER A 68 14.48 10.54 -20.81
C SER A 68 14.98 11.29 -19.57
N LEU A 69 16.29 11.29 -19.32
CA LEU A 69 16.89 11.98 -18.17
C LEU A 69 16.65 13.50 -18.22
N VAL A 70 16.80 14.15 -19.38
CA VAL A 70 16.52 15.59 -19.49
C VAL A 70 15.04 15.91 -19.33
N LEU A 71 14.12 15.07 -19.84
CA LEU A 71 12.68 15.27 -19.65
C LEU A 71 12.30 15.19 -18.16
N ARG A 72 12.84 14.21 -17.42
CA ARG A 72 12.59 14.07 -15.97
C ARG A 72 13.14 15.24 -15.16
N LEU A 73 14.40 15.62 -15.41
CA LEU A 73 15.01 16.79 -14.75
C LEU A 73 14.26 18.08 -15.06
N TYR A 74 13.86 18.27 -16.32
CA TYR A 74 13.11 19.46 -16.74
C TYR A 74 11.69 19.48 -16.17
N SER A 75 11.03 18.33 -16.06
CA SER A 75 9.74 18.20 -15.38
C SER A 75 9.84 18.66 -13.92
N LYS A 76 10.83 18.15 -13.17
CA LYS A 76 11.07 18.60 -11.79
C LYS A 76 11.41 20.09 -11.71
N TYR A 77 12.21 20.59 -12.65
CA TYR A 77 12.49 22.02 -12.75
C TYR A 77 11.22 22.85 -12.92
N CYS A 78 10.31 22.46 -13.82
CA CYS A 78 9.07 23.19 -14.07
C CYS A 78 8.10 23.19 -12.89
N LEU A 79 8.12 22.14 -12.06
CA LEU A 79 7.35 22.11 -10.80
C LEU A 79 7.84 23.17 -9.80
N SER A 80 9.11 23.58 -9.87
CA SER A 80 9.67 24.65 -9.03
C SER A 80 9.34 26.07 -9.50
N LEU A 81 8.77 26.23 -10.71
CA LEU A 81 8.47 27.53 -11.30
C LEU A 81 7.08 28.05 -10.97
N SER A 82 6.91 29.37 -11.13
CA SER A 82 5.60 30.05 -11.16
C SER A 82 4.95 29.99 -12.55
N ASP A 83 3.63 30.10 -12.62
CA ASP A 83 2.78 29.69 -13.76
C ASP A 83 2.95 30.46 -15.10
N ASP A 84 3.84 31.47 -15.21
CA ASP A 84 3.91 32.39 -16.37
C ASP A 84 5.25 32.36 -17.17
N ASP A 85 5.94 31.21 -17.28
CA ASP A 85 7.18 31.11 -18.06
C ASP A 85 6.92 30.74 -19.54
N MET A 86 6.94 31.75 -20.42
CA MET A 86 6.75 31.61 -21.87
C MET A 86 7.81 30.73 -22.57
N ASP A 87 9.01 30.58 -21.99
CA ASP A 87 10.04 29.75 -22.59
C ASP A 87 9.69 28.25 -22.45
N VAL A 88 8.98 27.87 -21.40
CA VAL A 88 8.52 26.49 -21.17
C VAL A 88 7.59 26.04 -22.29
N VAL A 89 6.64 26.89 -22.70
CA VAL A 89 5.66 26.58 -23.76
C VAL A 89 6.35 26.15 -25.05
N ARG A 90 7.32 26.95 -25.52
CA ARG A 90 8.07 26.65 -26.75
C ARG A 90 8.86 25.36 -26.64
N GLN A 91 9.43 25.06 -25.48
CA GLN A 91 10.19 23.82 -25.30
C GLN A 91 9.28 22.59 -25.32
N LEU A 92 8.10 22.67 -24.71
CA LEU A 92 7.10 21.60 -24.77
C LEU A 92 6.67 21.30 -26.22
N GLU A 93 6.54 22.32 -27.08
CA GLU A 93 6.13 22.11 -28.48
C GLU A 93 7.17 21.29 -29.25
N ARG A 94 8.46 21.52 -28.96
CA ARG A 94 9.55 20.77 -29.57
C ARG A 94 9.56 19.29 -29.17
N THR A 95 9.06 18.93 -27.99
CA THR A 95 9.03 17.54 -27.54
C THR A 95 7.93 16.73 -28.21
N GLU A 96 6.93 17.36 -28.84
CA GLU A 96 5.80 16.66 -29.47
C GLU A 96 6.21 15.70 -30.58
N VAL A 97 7.36 15.94 -31.23
CA VAL A 97 7.91 15.03 -32.25
C VAL A 97 8.14 13.62 -31.72
N LEU A 98 8.36 13.46 -30.41
CA LEU A 98 8.54 12.16 -29.76
C LEU A 98 7.27 11.30 -29.78
N LEU A 99 6.08 11.91 -29.87
CA LEU A 99 4.80 11.18 -29.92
C LEU A 99 4.66 10.34 -31.20
N GLU A 100 5.32 10.75 -32.29
CA GLU A 100 5.22 10.09 -33.59
C GLU A 100 6.27 8.96 -33.76
N GLN A 101 7.23 8.85 -32.84
CA GLN A 101 8.38 7.96 -32.96
C GLN A 101 8.09 6.55 -32.41
N ARG A 102 7.59 5.66 -33.27
CA ARG A 102 7.22 4.28 -32.89
C ARG A 102 8.37 3.35 -32.46
N ASN A 103 9.62 3.69 -32.79
CA ASN A 103 10.78 2.83 -32.54
C ASN A 103 11.51 3.12 -31.22
N ARG A 104 11.02 4.11 -30.45
CA ARG A 104 11.63 4.49 -29.17
C ARG A 104 11.13 3.59 -28.02
N PRO A 105 11.92 3.41 -26.95
CA PRO A 105 11.49 2.67 -25.76
C PRO A 105 10.24 3.29 -25.11
N ALA A 106 9.38 2.44 -24.55
CA ALA A 106 8.14 2.86 -23.88
C ALA A 106 8.39 3.84 -22.70
N ASN A 107 9.52 3.70 -22.01
CA ASN A 107 9.88 4.52 -20.86
C ASN A 107 10.00 6.02 -21.25
N LEU A 108 10.51 6.30 -22.45
CA LEU A 108 10.64 7.67 -22.96
C LEU A 108 9.26 8.32 -23.15
N LEU A 109 8.29 7.58 -23.68
CA LEU A 109 6.92 8.05 -23.83
C LEU A 109 6.26 8.29 -22.47
N SER A 110 6.57 7.44 -21.49
CA SER A 110 6.13 7.64 -20.11
C SER A 110 6.68 8.95 -19.52
N ASP A 111 7.97 9.22 -19.69
CA ASP A 111 8.59 10.44 -19.18
C ASP A 111 8.06 11.69 -19.88
N LEU A 112 7.74 11.58 -21.18
CA LEU A 112 7.11 12.65 -21.95
C LEU A 112 5.70 12.99 -21.43
N LEU A 113 4.86 11.98 -21.18
CA LEU A 113 3.53 12.20 -20.60
C LEU A 113 3.61 12.74 -19.17
N GLY A 114 4.62 12.29 -18.40
CA GLY A 114 4.94 12.86 -17.10
C GLY A 114 5.29 14.35 -17.18
N LEU A 115 6.11 14.74 -18.16
CA LEU A 115 6.43 16.13 -18.44
C LEU A 115 5.17 16.94 -18.81
N TYR A 116 4.33 16.44 -19.71
CA TYR A 116 3.10 17.14 -20.12
C TYR A 116 2.12 17.33 -18.96
N THR A 117 2.01 16.33 -18.09
CA THR A 117 1.17 16.40 -16.89
C THR A 117 1.71 17.45 -15.90
N ALA A 118 3.01 17.42 -15.61
CA ALA A 118 3.65 18.38 -14.70
C ALA A 118 3.61 19.81 -15.24
N CYS A 119 3.71 19.97 -16.56
CA CYS A 119 3.77 21.27 -17.21
C CYS A 119 2.44 21.74 -17.81
N TYR A 120 1.32 21.05 -17.53
CA TYR A 120 0.02 21.32 -18.14
C TYR A 120 -0.39 22.81 -18.01
N ARG A 121 -0.12 23.40 -16.84
CA ARG A 121 -0.47 24.78 -16.46
C ARG A 121 0.23 25.87 -17.29
N PHE A 122 1.37 25.58 -17.90
CA PHE A 122 2.17 26.61 -18.61
C PHE A 122 1.60 26.95 -19.99
N ARG A 123 0.85 26.03 -20.60
CA ARG A 123 0.23 26.25 -21.91
C ARG A 123 -1.19 26.77 -21.76
N ARG A 124 -1.59 27.63 -22.70
CA ARG A 124 -2.94 28.17 -22.74
C ARG A 124 -3.93 27.11 -23.24
N GLN A 125 -5.20 27.37 -22.96
CA GLN A 125 -6.29 26.57 -23.49
C GLN A 125 -6.19 26.42 -25.02
N CYS A 126 -6.45 25.22 -25.51
CA CYS A 126 -6.40 24.79 -26.91
C CYS A 126 -4.99 24.59 -27.49
N GLU A 127 -3.91 24.92 -26.79
CA GLU A 127 -2.53 24.65 -27.23
C GLU A 127 -2.12 23.17 -27.07
N TRP A 128 -2.92 22.37 -26.35
CA TRP A 128 -2.72 20.92 -26.19
C TRP A 128 -3.37 20.06 -27.27
N LYS A 129 -3.99 20.67 -28.29
CA LYS A 129 -4.80 19.97 -29.30
C LYS A 129 -4.12 18.76 -29.93
N ASN A 130 -2.85 18.88 -30.35
CA ASN A 130 -2.13 17.78 -30.99
C ASN A 130 -1.92 16.60 -30.04
N VAL A 131 -1.51 16.89 -28.80
CA VAL A 131 -1.30 15.89 -27.74
C VAL A 131 -2.61 15.20 -27.38
N ILE A 132 -3.71 15.95 -27.27
CA ILE A 132 -5.06 15.40 -27.04
C ILE A 132 -5.46 14.44 -28.16
N ILE A 133 -5.32 14.85 -29.43
CA ILE A 133 -5.65 14.00 -30.59
C ILE A 133 -4.82 12.73 -30.57
N TRP A 134 -3.52 12.85 -30.29
CA TRP A 134 -2.62 11.70 -30.18
C TRP A 134 -3.05 10.75 -29.06
N CYS A 135 -3.37 11.29 -27.88
CA CYS A 135 -3.83 10.53 -26.71
C CYS A 135 -5.09 9.72 -27.02
N VAL A 136 -6.11 10.36 -27.61
CA VAL A 136 -7.36 9.70 -28.01
C VAL A 136 -7.12 8.60 -29.03
N SER A 137 -6.25 8.85 -30.01
CA SER A 137 -5.96 7.88 -31.09
C SER A 137 -5.19 6.66 -30.57
N ASN A 138 -4.46 6.79 -29.47
CA ASN A 138 -3.61 5.74 -28.90
C ASN A 138 -4.23 5.03 -27.70
N LEU A 139 -5.23 5.60 -27.04
CA LEU A 139 -5.96 4.93 -25.95
C LEU A 139 -6.51 3.53 -26.32
N PRO A 140 -7.08 3.28 -27.52
CA PRO A 140 -7.52 1.94 -27.92
C PRO A 140 -6.37 0.99 -28.29
N ASN A 141 -5.13 1.46 -28.37
CA ASN A 141 -4.01 0.64 -28.81
C ASN A 141 -3.58 -0.33 -27.68
N GLU A 142 -3.87 -1.62 -27.87
CA GLU A 142 -3.49 -2.67 -26.92
C GLU A 142 -1.98 -2.88 -26.82
N GLY A 143 -1.20 -2.44 -27.82
CA GLY A 143 0.27 -2.49 -27.80
C GLY A 143 0.91 -1.48 -26.86
N ILE A 144 0.15 -0.54 -26.31
CA ILE A 144 0.62 0.39 -25.29
C ILE A 144 0.48 -0.25 -23.90
N SER A 145 1.46 -0.03 -23.03
CA SER A 145 1.42 -0.55 -21.66
C SER A 145 0.26 0.05 -20.86
N ILE A 146 -0.24 -0.69 -19.87
CA ILE A 146 -1.29 -0.20 -18.95
C ILE A 146 -0.83 1.08 -18.24
N PHE A 147 0.45 1.20 -17.92
CA PHE A 147 1.04 2.37 -17.28
C PHE A 147 0.91 3.64 -18.15
N ILE A 148 1.27 3.55 -19.43
CA ILE A 148 1.15 4.68 -20.37
C ILE A 148 -0.32 5.04 -20.58
N ARG A 149 -1.23 4.06 -20.69
CA ARG A 149 -2.67 4.34 -20.80
C ARG A 149 -3.21 5.11 -19.59
N ARG A 150 -2.75 4.77 -18.39
CA ARG A 150 -3.10 5.52 -17.18
C ARG A 150 -2.61 6.96 -17.24
N GLN A 151 -1.36 7.20 -17.67
CA GLN A 151 -0.84 8.56 -17.85
C GLN A 151 -1.60 9.34 -18.93
N ILE A 152 -2.03 8.69 -20.02
CA ILE A 152 -2.91 9.29 -21.02
C ILE A 152 -4.24 9.73 -20.37
N ALA A 153 -4.84 8.85 -19.56
CA ALA A 153 -6.09 9.16 -18.87
C ALA A 153 -5.93 10.31 -17.87
N ASP A 154 -4.83 10.34 -17.12
CA ASP A 154 -4.49 11.41 -16.18
C ASP A 154 -4.31 12.75 -16.92
N PHE A 155 -3.55 12.76 -18.02
CA PHE A 155 -3.37 13.96 -18.85
C PHE A 155 -4.70 14.46 -19.44
N LEU A 156 -5.51 13.57 -20.03
CA LEU A 156 -6.81 13.95 -20.59
C LEU A 156 -7.73 14.53 -19.52
N SER A 157 -7.68 14.02 -18.29
CA SER A 157 -8.47 14.48 -17.14
C SER A 157 -8.13 15.91 -16.67
N LEU A 158 -6.99 16.46 -17.07
CA LEU A 158 -6.63 17.86 -16.79
C LEU A 158 -7.38 18.86 -17.70
N ASN A 159 -7.91 18.40 -18.85
CA ASN A 159 -8.50 19.25 -19.87
C ASN A 159 -9.92 19.69 -19.51
N LYS A 160 -10.02 20.75 -18.71
CA LYS A 160 -11.28 21.32 -18.23
C LYS A 160 -11.89 22.41 -19.13
N CYS A 161 -11.25 22.74 -20.25
CA CYS A 161 -11.81 23.70 -21.22
C CYS A 161 -12.87 23.06 -22.12
N SER A 162 -14.00 23.74 -22.33
CA SER A 162 -15.11 23.23 -23.15
C SER A 162 -14.70 22.92 -24.60
N ASP A 163 -13.81 23.71 -25.19
CA ASP A 163 -13.39 23.50 -26.59
C ASP A 163 -12.44 22.30 -26.75
N GLU A 164 -11.58 22.05 -25.76
CA GLU A 164 -10.73 20.86 -25.72
C GLU A 164 -11.54 19.59 -25.44
N MET A 165 -12.52 19.65 -24.53
CA MET A 165 -13.43 18.54 -24.27
C MET A 165 -14.17 18.07 -25.52
N LYS A 166 -14.60 19.01 -26.38
CA LYS A 166 -15.26 18.67 -27.67
C LYS A 166 -14.35 17.85 -28.59
N LEU A 167 -13.02 17.93 -28.44
CA LEU A 167 -12.08 17.17 -29.27
C LEU A 167 -12.02 15.69 -28.90
N PHE A 168 -12.19 15.35 -27.62
CA PHE A 168 -11.97 13.98 -27.14
C PHE A 168 -13.20 13.31 -26.54
N LEU A 169 -14.04 14.04 -25.80
CA LEU A 169 -15.08 13.44 -24.97
C LEU A 169 -16.07 12.57 -25.76
N PRO A 170 -16.54 12.97 -26.97
CA PRO A 170 -17.37 12.10 -27.80
C PRO A 170 -16.67 10.80 -28.23
N ALA A 171 -15.40 10.89 -28.61
CA ALA A 171 -14.61 9.74 -29.03
C ALA A 171 -14.34 8.77 -27.86
N ILE A 172 -14.11 9.29 -26.65
CA ILE A 172 -13.94 8.45 -25.45
C ILE A 172 -15.26 7.76 -25.07
N ALA A 173 -16.40 8.47 -25.15
CA ALA A 173 -17.71 7.87 -24.90
C ALA A 173 -18.03 6.77 -25.92
N GLU A 174 -17.73 7.00 -27.20
CA GLU A 174 -17.88 5.99 -28.25
C GLU A 174 -16.96 4.79 -28.00
N LEU A 175 -15.70 5.03 -27.66
CA LEU A 175 -14.72 3.99 -27.35
C LEU A 175 -15.18 3.10 -26.19
N PHE A 176 -15.68 3.72 -25.10
CA PHE A 176 -16.24 2.99 -23.96
C PHE A 176 -17.36 2.04 -24.38
N CYS A 177 -18.25 2.50 -25.27
CA CYS A 177 -19.43 1.74 -25.69
C CYS A 177 -19.11 0.58 -26.64
N HIS A 178 -18.07 0.70 -27.46
CA HIS A 178 -17.79 -0.22 -28.57
C HIS A 178 -16.53 -1.08 -28.41
N THR A 179 -15.66 -0.78 -27.43
CA THR A 179 -14.48 -1.62 -27.19
C THR A 179 -14.89 -3.00 -26.64
N ASP A 180 -14.18 -4.05 -27.06
CA ASP A 180 -14.27 -5.38 -26.45
C ASP A 180 -13.30 -5.54 -25.26
N SER A 181 -12.32 -4.65 -25.14
CA SER A 181 -11.24 -4.75 -24.15
C SER A 181 -11.66 -4.15 -22.81
N ASN A 182 -11.69 -4.99 -21.77
CA ASN A 182 -12.03 -4.52 -20.41
C ASN A 182 -11.04 -3.49 -19.88
N TYR A 183 -9.75 -3.58 -20.24
CA TYR A 183 -8.74 -2.60 -19.84
C TYR A 183 -9.03 -1.23 -20.44
N VAL A 184 -9.22 -1.16 -21.76
CA VAL A 184 -9.55 0.07 -22.48
C VAL A 184 -10.86 0.67 -21.97
N ARG A 185 -11.86 -0.17 -21.68
CA ARG A 185 -13.13 0.30 -21.11
C ARG A 185 -12.96 0.92 -19.73
N ASN A 186 -12.15 0.32 -18.85
CA ASN A 186 -11.87 0.88 -17.53
C ASN A 186 -11.13 2.22 -17.63
N ASP A 187 -10.15 2.33 -18.54
CA ASP A 187 -9.41 3.58 -18.77
C ASP A 187 -10.34 4.68 -19.31
N ALA A 188 -11.18 4.35 -20.29
CA ALA A 188 -12.20 5.27 -20.81
C ALA A 188 -13.20 5.68 -19.73
N ALA A 189 -13.63 4.74 -18.87
CA ALA A 189 -14.53 5.04 -17.76
C ALA A 189 -13.91 5.99 -16.73
N SER A 190 -12.63 5.82 -16.43
CA SER A 190 -11.87 6.73 -15.55
C SER A 190 -11.90 8.16 -16.09
N ILE A 191 -11.62 8.34 -17.38
CA ILE A 191 -11.69 9.65 -18.04
C ILE A 191 -13.12 10.21 -17.97
N LEU A 192 -14.13 9.44 -18.42
CA LEU A 192 -15.53 9.88 -18.44
C LEU A 192 -16.05 10.27 -17.06
N THR A 193 -15.58 9.61 -16.00
CA THR A 193 -15.98 9.91 -14.62
C THR A 193 -15.59 11.33 -14.21
N ASN A 194 -14.52 11.89 -14.75
CA ASN A 194 -14.10 13.27 -14.51
C ASN A 194 -14.92 14.31 -15.29
N PHE A 195 -15.70 13.87 -16.28
CA PHE A 195 -16.43 14.75 -17.21
C PHE A 195 -17.94 14.44 -17.28
N THR A 196 -18.51 13.80 -16.27
CA THR A 196 -19.93 13.40 -16.25
C THR A 196 -20.89 14.55 -16.52
N ASP A 197 -20.59 15.74 -15.99
CA ASP A 197 -21.44 16.93 -16.12
C ASP A 197 -21.46 17.51 -17.55
N HIS A 198 -20.60 17.00 -18.43
CA HIS A 198 -20.47 17.45 -19.82
C HIS A 198 -20.98 16.41 -20.83
N LEU A 199 -21.47 15.25 -20.35
CA LEU A 199 -22.04 14.22 -21.20
C LEU A 199 -23.48 14.59 -21.58
N ASN A 200 -23.83 14.40 -22.84
CA ASN A 200 -25.20 14.58 -23.30
C ASN A 200 -26.07 13.35 -23.03
N ASN A 201 -27.39 13.51 -23.12
CA ASN A 201 -28.35 12.44 -22.82
C ASN A 201 -28.18 11.18 -23.69
N ASP A 202 -27.74 11.32 -24.94
CA ASP A 202 -27.54 10.16 -25.84
C ASP A 202 -26.27 9.38 -25.46
N GLN A 203 -25.22 10.07 -25.04
CA GLN A 203 -24.00 9.46 -24.49
C GLN A 203 -24.30 8.75 -23.17
N ILE A 204 -25.02 9.40 -22.25
CA ILE A 204 -25.42 8.79 -20.97
C ILE A 204 -26.24 7.51 -21.24
N ARG A 205 -27.24 7.58 -22.13
CA ARG A 205 -28.05 6.40 -22.49
C ARG A 205 -27.20 5.28 -23.09
N SER A 206 -26.24 5.62 -23.94
CA SER A 206 -25.33 4.64 -24.54
C SER A 206 -24.45 3.96 -23.49
N ILE A 207 -23.88 4.75 -22.57
CA ILE A 207 -23.06 4.24 -21.46
C ILE A 207 -23.87 3.25 -20.61
N ILE A 208 -25.09 3.61 -20.21
CA ILE A 208 -25.93 2.75 -19.37
C ILE A 208 -26.34 1.47 -20.09
N ASN A 209 -26.76 1.56 -21.36
CA ASN A 209 -27.06 0.38 -22.17
C ASN A 209 -25.85 -0.55 -22.32
N THR A 210 -24.65 0.00 -22.49
CA THR A 210 -23.41 -0.78 -22.51
C THR A 210 -23.21 -1.48 -21.16
N VAL A 211 -23.29 -0.76 -20.04
CA VAL A 211 -23.08 -1.34 -18.70
C VAL A 211 -24.10 -2.44 -18.37
N GLN A 212 -25.36 -2.29 -18.80
CA GLN A 212 -26.40 -3.31 -18.61
C GLN A 212 -26.19 -4.58 -19.46
N SER A 213 -25.54 -4.44 -20.63
CA SER A 213 -25.38 -5.51 -21.62
C SER A 213 -24.03 -6.23 -21.57
N ILE A 214 -23.02 -5.66 -20.89
CA ILE A 214 -21.74 -6.31 -20.66
C ILE A 214 -21.83 -7.38 -19.54
N GLY A 215 -20.79 -8.21 -19.45
CA GLY A 215 -20.63 -9.17 -18.36
C GLY A 215 -20.19 -8.48 -17.07
N LEU A 216 -19.08 -8.94 -16.48
CA LEU A 216 -18.46 -8.27 -15.34
C LEU A 216 -17.45 -7.23 -15.84
N ALA A 217 -17.45 -6.04 -15.25
CA ALA A 217 -16.54 -4.94 -15.54
C ALA A 217 -15.75 -4.50 -14.30
N GLY A 218 -14.79 -3.58 -14.47
CA GLY A 218 -14.06 -2.99 -13.35
C GLY A 218 -14.92 -2.02 -12.52
N ASP A 219 -14.50 -1.77 -11.28
CA ASP A 219 -15.24 -0.92 -10.32
C ASP A 219 -15.55 0.48 -10.86
N VAL A 220 -14.58 1.08 -11.57
CA VAL A 220 -14.69 2.42 -12.18
C VAL A 220 -15.81 2.52 -13.21
N VAL A 221 -16.16 1.42 -13.88
CA VAL A 221 -17.27 1.37 -14.85
C VAL A 221 -18.61 1.52 -14.15
N TYR A 222 -18.79 0.84 -13.02
CA TYR A 222 -20.00 0.96 -12.20
C TYR A 222 -20.06 2.31 -11.48
N GLN A 223 -18.91 2.86 -11.06
CA GLN A 223 -18.84 4.20 -10.51
C GLN A 223 -19.27 5.26 -11.53
N LEU A 224 -18.82 5.15 -12.79
CA LEU A 224 -19.26 6.02 -13.88
C LEU A 224 -20.78 5.93 -14.05
N ALA A 225 -21.32 4.71 -14.19
CA ALA A 225 -22.76 4.51 -14.40
C ALA A 225 -23.61 5.10 -13.26
N ALA A 226 -23.22 4.89 -12.01
CA ALA A 226 -23.89 5.48 -10.84
C ALA A 226 -23.84 7.02 -10.88
N LYS A 227 -22.72 7.59 -11.31
CA LYS A 227 -22.53 9.04 -11.36
C LYS A 227 -23.30 9.72 -12.49
N VAL A 228 -23.40 9.09 -13.67
CA VAL A 228 -24.09 9.67 -14.84
C VAL A 228 -25.61 9.53 -14.76
N GLN A 229 -26.13 8.54 -14.04
CA GLN A 229 -27.56 8.35 -13.81
C GLN A 229 -27.79 7.85 -12.38
N PRO A 230 -27.81 8.74 -11.38
CA PRO A 230 -27.99 8.35 -9.98
C PRO A 230 -29.45 7.99 -9.62
N ASP A 231 -30.43 8.56 -10.32
CA ASP A 231 -31.87 8.37 -10.04
C ASP A 231 -32.47 7.13 -10.74
N MET A 232 -31.71 6.02 -10.84
CA MET A 232 -32.20 4.80 -11.48
C MET A 232 -33.27 4.07 -10.64
N GLU A 233 -34.33 3.58 -11.29
CA GLU A 233 -35.44 2.91 -10.61
C GLU A 233 -35.34 1.38 -10.66
N LEU A 234 -35.77 0.72 -9.57
CA LEU A 234 -35.83 -0.76 -9.47
C LEU A 234 -36.79 -1.41 -10.48
N ALA A 235 -37.90 -0.73 -10.80
CA ALA A 235 -38.87 -1.21 -11.78
C ALA A 235 -38.46 -0.89 -13.23
N GLY A 236 -37.51 0.04 -13.41
CA GLY A 236 -36.96 0.46 -14.68
C GLY A 236 -35.53 -0.05 -14.86
N ASP A 237 -34.56 0.86 -14.86
CA ASP A 237 -33.15 0.63 -15.23
C ASP A 237 -32.45 -0.48 -14.43
N LEU A 238 -32.87 -0.72 -13.18
CA LEU A 238 -32.28 -1.71 -12.27
C LEU A 238 -33.08 -3.02 -12.20
N SER A 239 -34.06 -3.21 -13.09
CA SER A 239 -34.84 -4.44 -13.17
C SER A 239 -33.94 -5.62 -13.60
N PRO A 240 -33.99 -6.78 -12.91
CA PRO A 240 -33.20 -7.96 -13.27
C PRO A 240 -33.38 -8.42 -14.72
N THR A 241 -34.50 -8.10 -15.38
CA THR A 241 -34.76 -8.51 -16.78
C THR A 241 -33.96 -7.73 -17.81
N ILE A 242 -33.44 -6.55 -17.45
CA ILE A 242 -32.64 -5.71 -18.35
C ILE A 242 -31.17 -6.13 -18.33
N TRP A 243 -30.70 -6.64 -17.19
CA TRP A 243 -29.30 -6.90 -16.96
C TRP A 243 -28.89 -8.29 -17.45
N LYS A 244 -27.81 -8.33 -18.24
CA LYS A 244 -27.21 -9.61 -18.66
C LYS A 244 -26.56 -10.37 -17.50
N ASN A 245 -26.08 -9.65 -16.49
CA ASN A 245 -25.36 -10.21 -15.35
C ASN A 245 -25.87 -9.64 -14.02
N GLU A 246 -26.34 -10.54 -13.14
CA GLU A 246 -26.89 -10.17 -11.84
C GLU A 246 -25.84 -9.62 -10.86
N THR A 247 -24.59 -10.08 -10.94
CA THR A 247 -23.49 -9.54 -10.14
C THR A 247 -23.21 -8.09 -10.54
N ALA A 248 -23.20 -7.79 -11.84
CA ALA A 248 -23.00 -6.44 -12.36
C ALA A 248 -24.12 -5.49 -11.91
N ARG A 249 -25.37 -5.96 -11.96
CA ARG A 249 -26.54 -5.21 -11.47
C ARG A 249 -26.40 -4.86 -9.99
N CYS A 250 -26.10 -5.86 -9.16
CA CYS A 250 -25.90 -5.64 -7.72
C CYS A 250 -24.76 -4.67 -7.45
N HIS A 251 -23.64 -4.79 -8.17
CA HIS A 251 -22.49 -3.90 -8.03
C HIS A 251 -22.86 -2.45 -8.35
N LEU A 252 -23.61 -2.19 -9.42
CA LEU A 252 -24.09 -0.85 -9.72
C LEU A 252 -25.01 -0.32 -8.62
N ILE A 253 -25.95 -1.12 -8.11
CA ILE A 253 -26.83 -0.71 -7.00
C ILE A 253 -26.00 -0.29 -5.79
N MET A 254 -24.95 -1.06 -5.46
CA MET A 254 -24.06 -0.69 -4.35
C MET A 254 -23.35 0.65 -4.61
N LYS A 255 -22.91 0.94 -5.85
CA LYS A 255 -22.33 2.24 -6.20
C LYS A 255 -23.32 3.39 -6.12
N ILE A 256 -24.58 3.17 -6.49
CA ILE A 256 -25.65 4.15 -6.31
C ILE A 256 -25.88 4.41 -4.81
N LEU A 257 -25.89 3.35 -3.99
CA LEU A 257 -26.03 3.47 -2.53
C LEU A 257 -24.89 4.26 -1.88
N GLU A 258 -23.64 4.02 -2.28
CA GLU A 258 -22.46 4.76 -1.79
C GLU A 258 -22.52 6.26 -2.13
N GLN A 259 -23.14 6.63 -3.24
CA GLN A 259 -23.24 8.02 -3.72
C GLN A 259 -24.53 8.73 -3.26
N SER A 260 -25.53 7.97 -2.80
CA SER A 260 -26.83 8.54 -2.43
C SER A 260 -26.75 9.28 -1.10
N SER A 261 -27.14 10.56 -1.12
CA SER A 261 -27.46 11.33 0.08
C SER A 261 -28.92 11.13 0.54
N ARG A 262 -29.73 10.39 -0.23
CA ARG A 262 -31.15 10.16 0.03
C ARG A 262 -31.35 8.86 0.79
N HIS A 263 -31.57 8.97 2.10
CA HIS A 263 -31.79 7.82 3.00
C HIS A 263 -33.06 7.00 2.68
N GLU A 264 -34.03 7.55 1.96
CA GLU A 264 -35.33 6.90 1.73
C GLU A 264 -35.23 5.72 0.75
N ASP A 265 -34.39 5.81 -0.29
CA ASP A 265 -34.23 4.76 -1.33
C ASP A 265 -33.29 3.62 -0.92
N VAL A 266 -32.50 3.82 0.14
CA VAL A 266 -31.49 2.85 0.62
C VAL A 266 -32.12 1.50 0.94
N ASN A 267 -33.31 1.52 1.54
CA ASN A 267 -33.96 0.29 2.01
C ASN A 267 -34.35 -0.64 0.86
N ASP A 268 -34.92 -0.10 -0.21
CA ASP A 268 -35.47 -0.88 -1.32
C ASP A 268 -34.37 -1.33 -2.28
N LEU A 269 -33.41 -0.45 -2.58
CA LEU A 269 -32.21 -0.77 -3.35
C LEU A 269 -31.43 -1.90 -2.67
N PHE A 270 -31.14 -1.75 -1.38
CA PHE A 270 -30.41 -2.80 -0.65
C PHE A 270 -31.25 -4.07 -0.48
N ALA A 271 -32.59 -3.97 -0.34
CA ALA A 271 -33.46 -5.15 -0.32
C ALA A 271 -33.29 -5.99 -1.59
N SER A 272 -33.19 -5.35 -2.76
CA SER A 272 -32.97 -6.01 -4.05
C SER A 272 -31.64 -6.76 -4.11
N VAL A 273 -30.59 -6.20 -3.51
CA VAL A 273 -29.25 -6.83 -3.47
C VAL A 273 -29.21 -8.00 -2.49
N VAL A 274 -29.79 -7.87 -1.29
CA VAL A 274 -29.75 -8.90 -0.25
C VAL A 274 -30.46 -10.19 -0.66
N VAL A 275 -31.51 -10.10 -1.49
CA VAL A 275 -32.21 -11.30 -1.99
C VAL A 275 -31.51 -11.93 -3.19
N SER A 276 -30.47 -11.28 -3.73
CA SER A 276 -29.73 -11.79 -4.87
C SER A 276 -28.87 -13.00 -4.49
N PRO A 277 -28.85 -14.07 -5.31
CA PRO A 277 -27.96 -15.20 -5.08
C PRO A 277 -26.47 -14.81 -5.25
N CYS A 278 -26.17 -13.63 -5.78
CA CYS A 278 -24.82 -13.11 -5.96
C CYS A 278 -24.32 -12.26 -4.78
N MET A 279 -25.14 -12.08 -3.74
CA MET A 279 -24.80 -11.26 -2.56
C MET A 279 -23.44 -11.65 -1.96
N LYS A 280 -22.58 -10.65 -1.76
CA LYS A 280 -21.30 -10.75 -1.05
C LYS A 280 -21.37 -10.00 0.27
N LEU A 281 -20.64 -10.48 1.28
CA LEU A 281 -20.58 -9.85 2.59
C LEU A 281 -20.08 -8.41 2.50
N ARG A 282 -19.10 -8.16 1.64
CA ARG A 282 -18.56 -6.82 1.37
C ARG A 282 -19.65 -5.77 1.14
N TRP A 283 -20.64 -6.10 0.33
CA TRP A 283 -21.74 -5.19 0.01
C TRP A 283 -22.59 -4.85 1.23
N PHE A 284 -22.79 -5.78 2.17
CA PHE A 284 -23.44 -5.45 3.42
C PHE A 284 -22.57 -4.51 4.26
N VAL A 285 -21.28 -4.83 4.39
CA VAL A 285 -20.30 -4.01 5.15
C VAL A 285 -20.26 -2.57 4.67
N ASP A 286 -20.29 -2.35 3.35
CA ASP A 286 -20.24 -1.02 2.75
C ASP A 286 -21.44 -0.14 3.13
N VAL A 287 -22.60 -0.75 3.45
CA VAL A 287 -23.83 0.00 3.76
C VAL A 287 -24.26 -0.04 5.22
N ILE A 288 -23.61 -0.84 6.10
CA ILE A 288 -24.01 -0.95 7.52
C ILE A 288 -24.25 0.43 8.13
N ASP A 289 -23.32 1.37 7.94
CA ASP A 289 -23.37 2.70 8.56
C ASP A 289 -24.50 3.60 8.00
N LEU A 290 -25.05 3.26 6.84
CA LEU A 290 -26.15 3.97 6.19
C LEU A 290 -27.53 3.47 6.65
N LEU A 291 -27.60 2.28 7.26
CA LEU A 291 -28.87 1.67 7.67
C LEU A 291 -29.35 2.22 9.01
N SER A 292 -30.64 2.52 9.13
CA SER A 292 -31.28 2.74 10.45
C SER A 292 -31.22 1.47 11.31
N ASP A 293 -31.27 1.58 12.63
CA ASP A 293 -31.24 0.39 13.51
C ASP A 293 -32.36 -0.58 13.18
N LYS A 294 -33.58 -0.08 12.92
CA LYS A 294 -34.72 -0.91 12.50
C LYS A 294 -34.43 -1.68 11.21
N THR A 295 -33.81 -1.02 10.24
CA THR A 295 -33.42 -1.65 8.96
C THR A 295 -32.32 -2.68 9.16
N LEU A 296 -31.31 -2.36 9.96
CA LEU A 296 -30.20 -3.26 10.27
C LEU A 296 -30.72 -4.58 10.85
N HIS A 297 -31.57 -4.51 11.89
CA HIS A 297 -32.19 -5.67 12.51
C HIS A 297 -33.02 -6.53 11.54
N LYS A 298 -33.66 -5.91 10.54
CA LYS A 298 -34.40 -6.62 9.49
C LYS A 298 -33.47 -7.45 8.58
N TYR A 299 -32.24 -6.98 8.34
CA TYR A 299 -31.30 -7.62 7.41
C TYR A 299 -30.34 -8.60 8.08
N LEU A 300 -30.00 -8.45 9.36
CA LEU A 300 -29.08 -9.36 10.07
C LEU A 300 -29.40 -10.86 9.86
N PRO A 301 -30.64 -11.34 10.04
CA PRO A 301 -30.95 -12.76 9.82
C PRO A 301 -30.71 -13.21 8.38
N LYS A 302 -30.86 -12.30 7.41
CA LYS A 302 -30.61 -12.57 5.99
C LYS A 302 -29.13 -12.63 5.68
N ILE A 303 -28.23 -12.07 6.49
CA ILE A 303 -26.78 -12.17 6.25
C ILE A 303 -26.22 -13.50 6.78
N HIS A 304 -26.89 -14.16 7.74
CA HIS A 304 -26.40 -15.39 8.35
C HIS A 304 -26.06 -16.51 7.36
N HIS A 305 -26.79 -16.63 6.25
CA HIS A 305 -26.57 -17.71 5.28
C HIS A 305 -25.27 -17.55 4.45
N ILE A 306 -24.67 -16.36 4.40
CA ILE A 306 -23.42 -16.14 3.66
C ILE A 306 -22.16 -16.17 4.54
N LEU A 307 -22.30 -16.09 5.86
CA LEU A 307 -21.16 -16.00 6.80
C LEU A 307 -20.26 -17.25 6.79
N LEU A 308 -20.83 -18.40 6.43
CA LEU A 308 -20.13 -19.67 6.35
C LEU A 308 -19.54 -19.97 4.97
N ASP A 309 -19.84 -19.17 3.93
CA ASP A 309 -19.25 -19.33 2.60
C ASP A 309 -18.00 -18.44 2.49
N PRO A 310 -16.77 -19.00 2.54
CA PRO A 310 -15.55 -18.20 2.51
C PRO A 310 -15.38 -17.41 1.20
N ARG A 311 -16.02 -17.84 0.11
CA ARG A 311 -15.97 -17.13 -1.19
C ARG A 311 -16.82 -15.86 -1.18
N ARG A 312 -17.86 -15.82 -0.34
CA ARG A 312 -18.78 -14.68 -0.20
C ARG A 312 -18.49 -13.84 1.03
N SER A 313 -17.78 -14.41 2.01
CA SER A 313 -17.39 -13.77 3.26
C SER A 313 -15.89 -13.95 3.56
N PRO A 314 -15.01 -13.27 2.81
CA PRO A 314 -13.60 -13.20 3.17
C PRO A 314 -13.40 -12.74 4.62
N LEU A 315 -12.32 -13.17 5.27
CA LEU A 315 -12.04 -12.84 6.66
C LEU A 315 -11.97 -11.34 6.93
N SER A 316 -11.40 -10.56 6.00
CA SER A 316 -11.34 -9.10 6.08
C SER A 316 -12.73 -8.46 6.14
N ASP A 317 -13.67 -8.95 5.34
CA ASP A 317 -15.05 -8.46 5.34
C ASP A 317 -15.80 -8.91 6.60
N LEU A 318 -15.54 -10.12 7.09
CA LEU A 318 -16.12 -10.62 8.34
C LEU A 318 -15.65 -9.80 9.55
N GLN A 319 -14.35 -9.52 9.63
CA GLN A 319 -13.76 -8.64 10.65
C GLN A 319 -14.36 -7.23 10.59
N SER A 320 -14.45 -6.65 9.39
CA SER A 320 -15.04 -5.32 9.19
C SER A 320 -16.52 -5.29 9.58
N MET A 321 -17.29 -6.32 9.22
CA MET A 321 -18.67 -6.49 9.66
C MET A 321 -18.77 -6.53 11.18
N LEU A 322 -18.01 -7.40 11.85
CA LEU A 322 -18.04 -7.54 13.31
C LEU A 322 -17.68 -6.22 14.00
N SER A 323 -16.70 -5.48 13.48
CA SER A 323 -16.30 -4.18 14.03
C SER A 323 -17.43 -3.16 13.93
N LYS A 324 -18.05 -3.02 12.75
CA LYS A 324 -19.15 -2.06 12.53
C LYS A 324 -20.42 -2.44 13.32
N LEU A 325 -20.75 -3.73 13.36
CA LEU A 325 -21.90 -4.21 14.12
C LEU A 325 -21.70 -4.06 15.62
N SER A 326 -20.49 -4.34 16.13
CA SER A 326 -20.21 -4.22 17.57
C SER A 326 -20.28 -2.79 18.08
N ALA A 327 -20.06 -1.79 17.21
CA ALA A 327 -20.26 -0.38 17.55
C ALA A 327 -21.75 0.04 17.66
N ARG A 328 -22.67 -0.80 17.18
CA ARG A 328 -24.10 -0.45 17.03
C ARG A 328 -25.06 -1.37 17.76
N LEU A 329 -24.68 -2.62 17.96
CA LEU A 329 -25.49 -3.64 18.59
C LEU A 329 -25.14 -3.77 20.07
N THR A 330 -26.00 -4.44 20.82
CA THR A 330 -25.71 -4.91 22.17
C THR A 330 -24.99 -6.25 22.14
N LEU A 331 -24.37 -6.64 23.27
CA LEU A 331 -23.78 -7.98 23.43
C LEU A 331 -24.79 -9.12 23.19
N SER A 332 -26.06 -8.93 23.58
CA SER A 332 -27.13 -9.91 23.31
C SER A 332 -27.46 -10.05 21.83
N GLU A 333 -27.28 -9.00 21.03
CA GLU A 333 -27.60 -8.99 19.60
C GLU A 333 -26.44 -9.47 18.74
N ILE A 334 -25.19 -9.25 19.16
CA ILE A 334 -24.00 -9.75 18.44
C ILE A 334 -23.72 -11.23 18.73
N SER A 335 -24.13 -11.74 19.90
CA SER A 335 -23.92 -13.14 20.30
C SER A 335 -24.47 -14.16 19.27
N PRO A 336 -25.72 -14.05 18.78
CA PRO A 336 -26.21 -14.94 17.72
C PRO A 336 -25.41 -14.89 16.42
N ILE A 337 -24.78 -13.76 16.10
CA ILE A 337 -23.97 -13.62 14.87
C ILE A 337 -22.65 -14.35 15.06
N LEU A 338 -22.04 -14.23 16.24
CA LEU A 338 -20.82 -14.95 16.61
C LEU A 338 -21.04 -16.46 16.67
N ASP A 339 -22.16 -16.93 17.23
CA ASP A 339 -22.49 -18.37 17.21
C ASP A 339 -22.63 -18.91 15.77
N ARG A 340 -23.15 -18.09 14.83
CA ARG A 340 -23.26 -18.47 13.41
C ARG A 340 -21.94 -18.51 12.68
N CYS A 341 -21.00 -17.61 12.99
CA CYS A 341 -19.64 -17.66 12.42
C CYS A 341 -18.65 -18.45 13.29
N PHE A 342 -19.12 -19.16 14.32
CA PHE A 342 -18.29 -19.91 15.27
C PHE A 342 -17.20 -20.78 14.61
N PRO A 343 -17.49 -21.58 13.56
CA PRO A 343 -16.48 -22.43 12.91
C PRO A 343 -15.28 -21.66 12.34
N ARG A 344 -15.44 -20.34 12.17
CA ARG A 344 -14.46 -19.44 11.57
C ARG A 344 -13.74 -18.55 12.57
N LEU A 345 -14.15 -18.54 13.85
CA LEU A 345 -13.58 -17.64 14.86
C LEU A 345 -12.09 -17.89 15.14
N LEU A 346 -11.60 -19.11 14.89
CA LEU A 346 -10.19 -19.47 14.97
C LEU A 346 -9.46 -19.43 13.62
N GLU A 347 -10.09 -18.92 12.55
CA GLU A 347 -9.38 -18.62 11.30
C GLU A 347 -8.54 -17.33 11.41
N SER A 348 -8.88 -16.43 12.36
CA SER A 348 -8.13 -15.21 12.60
C SER A 348 -8.44 -14.60 13.98
N PRO A 349 -7.41 -14.17 14.75
CA PRO A 349 -7.63 -13.56 16.06
C PRO A 349 -8.36 -12.21 15.96
N TYR A 350 -8.25 -11.53 14.82
CA TYR A 350 -8.88 -10.25 14.56
C TYR A 350 -10.42 -10.28 14.59
N LEU A 351 -11.03 -11.46 14.42
CA LEU A 351 -12.48 -11.61 14.54
C LEU A 351 -12.97 -11.42 15.98
N ILE A 352 -12.24 -12.02 16.95
CA ILE A 352 -12.51 -11.84 18.37
C ILE A 352 -12.09 -10.43 18.80
N GLU A 353 -10.94 -9.95 18.32
CA GLU A 353 -10.46 -8.59 18.60
C GLU A 353 -11.50 -7.52 18.20
N ALA A 354 -12.15 -7.68 17.04
CA ALA A 354 -13.18 -6.75 16.57
C ALA A 354 -14.35 -6.59 17.56
N VAL A 355 -14.70 -7.65 18.28
CA VAL A 355 -15.76 -7.65 19.31
C VAL A 355 -15.21 -7.09 20.62
N CYS A 356 -14.05 -7.56 21.06
CA CYS A 356 -13.43 -7.13 22.32
C CYS A 356 -13.06 -5.64 22.31
N LYS A 357 -12.68 -5.06 21.16
CA LYS A 357 -12.44 -3.62 21.02
C LYS A 357 -13.67 -2.76 21.35
N ALA A 358 -14.87 -3.25 21.08
CA ALA A 358 -16.11 -2.52 21.32
C ALA A 358 -16.65 -2.70 22.75
N TYR A 359 -16.52 -3.91 23.31
CA TYR A 359 -17.18 -4.28 24.57
C TYR A 359 -16.24 -4.56 25.74
N GLY A 360 -14.92 -4.53 25.54
CA GLY A 360 -13.91 -4.93 26.53
C GLY A 360 -13.40 -6.36 26.33
N SER A 361 -12.23 -6.66 26.91
CA SER A 361 -11.59 -7.98 26.86
C SER A 361 -12.32 -9.04 27.69
N ASP A 362 -13.18 -8.62 28.62
CA ASP A 362 -14.03 -9.45 29.48
C ASP A 362 -15.43 -9.71 28.87
N CYS A 363 -15.69 -9.25 27.64
CA CYS A 363 -17.03 -9.34 27.04
C CYS A 363 -17.55 -10.78 26.88
N LEU A 364 -16.65 -11.76 26.77
CA LEU A 364 -17.00 -13.18 26.68
C LEU A 364 -17.43 -13.78 28.03
N ASP A 365 -17.16 -13.11 29.14
CA ASP A 365 -17.64 -13.53 30.47
C ASP A 365 -19.08 -13.09 30.76
N HIS A 366 -19.67 -12.28 29.88
CA HIS A 366 -21.08 -11.91 29.97
C HIS A 366 -22.00 -13.14 29.80
N PRO A 367 -23.13 -13.25 30.54
CA PRO A 367 -24.01 -14.42 30.48
C PRO A 367 -24.54 -14.79 29.08
N THR A 368 -24.62 -13.82 28.18
CA THR A 368 -25.06 -14.04 26.78
C THR A 368 -23.97 -14.63 25.88
N MET A 369 -22.72 -14.63 26.34
CA MET A 369 -21.55 -15.14 25.61
C MET A 369 -21.04 -16.47 26.17
N THR A 370 -21.59 -16.95 27.29
CA THR A 370 -21.10 -18.13 28.01
C THR A 370 -20.97 -19.36 27.12
N ASP A 371 -21.99 -19.69 26.31
CA ASP A 371 -21.93 -20.86 25.41
C ASP A 371 -20.83 -20.71 24.35
N ILE A 372 -20.66 -19.50 23.79
CA ILE A 372 -19.60 -19.21 22.81
C ILE A 372 -18.23 -19.31 23.48
N ARG A 373 -18.07 -18.71 24.66
CA ARG A 373 -16.84 -18.74 25.45
C ARG A 373 -16.43 -20.19 25.77
N ASP A 374 -17.37 -20.99 26.26
CA ASP A 374 -17.08 -22.36 26.70
C ASP A 374 -16.73 -23.26 25.49
N LYS A 375 -17.43 -23.09 24.36
CA LYS A 375 -17.06 -23.74 23.09
C LYS A 375 -15.68 -23.29 22.60
N LEU A 376 -15.39 -21.99 22.64
CA LEU A 376 -14.12 -21.43 22.16
C LEU A 376 -12.95 -21.88 23.05
N ALA A 377 -13.13 -21.91 24.36
CA ALA A 377 -12.17 -22.45 25.32
C ALA A 377 -11.81 -23.91 25.01
N LEU A 378 -12.81 -24.73 24.67
CA LEU A 378 -12.61 -26.12 24.27
C LEU A 378 -11.82 -26.24 22.96
N GLU A 379 -12.17 -25.44 21.93
CA GLU A 379 -11.48 -25.47 20.64
C GLU A 379 -10.04 -24.91 20.73
N ILE A 380 -9.80 -23.89 21.56
CA ILE A 380 -8.45 -23.39 21.87
C ILE A 380 -7.61 -24.50 22.52
N GLY A 381 -8.14 -25.18 23.55
CA GLY A 381 -7.42 -26.28 24.20
C GLY A 381 -7.09 -27.43 23.24
N LYS A 382 -8.01 -27.76 22.33
CA LYS A 382 -7.77 -28.75 21.27
C LYS A 382 -6.73 -28.27 20.25
N ALA A 383 -6.80 -27.01 19.83
CA ALA A 383 -5.84 -26.43 18.90
C ALA A 383 -4.42 -26.57 19.43
N ILE A 384 -4.20 -26.16 20.68
CA ILE A 384 -2.88 -26.25 21.32
C ILE A 384 -2.41 -27.69 21.49
N SER A 385 -3.29 -28.60 21.93
CA SER A 385 -2.88 -29.96 22.30
C SER A 385 -2.78 -30.93 21.12
N ASN A 386 -3.57 -30.74 20.06
CA ASN A 386 -3.81 -31.77 19.05
C ASN A 386 -3.65 -31.29 17.60
N SER A 387 -3.43 -30.00 17.34
CA SER A 387 -3.30 -29.49 15.96
C SER A 387 -1.87 -29.68 15.46
N ASP A 388 -1.72 -30.31 14.29
CA ASP A 388 -0.46 -30.33 13.56
C ASP A 388 -0.17 -28.99 12.86
N TYR A 389 -1.22 -28.22 12.54
CA TYR A 389 -1.10 -26.92 11.88
C TYR A 389 -0.72 -25.83 12.87
N TRP A 390 0.41 -25.17 12.62
CA TRP A 390 0.94 -24.14 13.50
C TRP A 390 0.11 -22.86 13.46
N GLU A 391 -0.52 -22.55 12.33
CA GLU A 391 -1.36 -21.36 12.12
C GLU A 391 -2.55 -21.34 13.09
N VAL A 392 -3.11 -22.52 13.38
CA VAL A 392 -4.23 -22.70 14.30
C VAL A 392 -3.76 -22.54 15.75
N ARG A 393 -2.58 -23.07 16.09
CA ARG A 393 -1.97 -22.89 17.44
C ARG A 393 -1.63 -21.43 17.69
N ASP A 394 -1.02 -20.77 16.71
CA ASP A 394 -0.68 -19.34 16.73
C ASP A 394 -1.93 -18.49 16.93
N THR A 395 -2.97 -18.70 16.12
CA THR A 395 -4.25 -18.00 16.28
C THR A 395 -4.88 -18.23 17.64
N ALA A 396 -4.83 -19.46 18.17
CA ALA A 396 -5.36 -19.77 19.50
C ALA A 396 -4.62 -19.02 20.63
N LEU A 397 -3.29 -18.91 20.53
CA LEU A 397 -2.47 -18.12 21.45
C LEU A 397 -2.81 -16.62 21.34
N GLU A 398 -2.93 -16.08 20.12
CA GLU A 398 -3.31 -14.68 19.90
C GLU A 398 -4.73 -14.37 20.39
N VAL A 399 -5.68 -15.30 20.28
CA VAL A 399 -7.00 -15.10 20.90
C VAL A 399 -6.90 -15.00 22.43
N ALA A 400 -5.96 -15.73 23.05
CA ALA A 400 -5.74 -15.67 24.50
C ALA A 400 -4.90 -14.47 24.96
N THR A 401 -4.17 -13.79 24.05
CA THR A 401 -3.60 -12.46 24.34
C THR A 401 -4.72 -11.42 24.41
N ILE A 402 -5.70 -11.50 23.50
CA ILE A 402 -6.89 -10.62 23.43
C ILE A 402 -7.86 -10.87 24.59
N VAL A 403 -8.13 -12.13 24.92
CA VAL A 403 -9.09 -12.55 25.95
C VAL A 403 -8.35 -13.33 27.05
N PRO A 404 -7.95 -12.65 28.15
CA PRO A 404 -7.13 -13.26 29.19
C PRO A 404 -7.74 -14.49 29.86
N SER A 405 -9.06 -14.61 29.90
CA SER A 405 -9.76 -15.75 30.51
C SER A 405 -9.51 -17.09 29.78
N PHE A 406 -8.95 -17.06 28.57
CA PHE A 406 -8.51 -18.26 27.86
C PHE A 406 -7.08 -18.70 28.19
N ARG A 407 -6.23 -17.88 28.80
CA ARG A 407 -4.83 -18.28 29.10
C ARG A 407 -4.72 -19.59 29.90
N PRO A 408 -5.58 -19.86 30.89
CA PRO A 408 -5.55 -21.15 31.61
C PRO A 408 -5.80 -22.39 30.73
N THR A 409 -6.43 -22.24 29.56
CA THR A 409 -6.74 -23.37 28.65
C THR A 409 -5.57 -23.74 27.74
N LEU A 410 -4.53 -22.89 27.67
CA LEU A 410 -3.35 -23.10 26.83
C LEU A 410 -2.38 -24.14 27.41
N GLY A 411 -2.56 -24.55 28.67
CA GLY A 411 -1.66 -25.47 29.34
C GLY A 411 -0.28 -24.85 29.63
N PRO A 412 0.80 -25.66 29.69
CA PRO A 412 2.12 -25.19 30.10
C PRO A 412 2.82 -24.38 28.98
N LEU A 413 2.60 -23.06 28.97
CA LEU A 413 3.16 -22.14 27.97
C LEU A 413 4.69 -22.22 27.81
N ARG A 414 5.43 -22.42 28.91
CA ARG A 414 6.91 -22.53 28.85
C ARG A 414 7.37 -23.66 27.92
N GLN A 415 6.62 -24.77 27.88
CA GLN A 415 6.95 -25.86 26.97
C GLN A 415 6.75 -25.44 25.52
N LEU A 416 5.68 -24.70 25.22
CA LEU A 416 5.44 -24.17 23.88
C LEU A 416 6.56 -23.22 23.45
N VAL A 417 6.98 -22.29 24.32
CA VAL A 417 8.08 -21.35 24.04
C VAL A 417 9.39 -22.06 23.70
N VAL A 418 9.68 -23.21 24.32
CA VAL A 418 10.98 -23.87 24.16
C VAL A 418 10.98 -24.92 23.04
N SER A 419 9.83 -25.55 22.77
CA SER A 419 9.79 -26.78 21.99
C SER A 419 8.81 -26.81 20.81
N ASP A 420 7.95 -25.79 20.64
CA ASP A 420 7.11 -25.77 19.44
C ASP A 420 7.97 -25.57 18.17
N PRO A 421 7.76 -26.37 17.11
CA PRO A 421 8.54 -26.25 15.88
C PRO A 421 8.36 -24.90 15.18
N SER A 422 7.24 -24.21 15.37
CA SER A 422 6.97 -22.94 14.69
C SER A 422 7.46 -21.74 15.51
N PRO A 423 8.28 -20.84 14.93
CA PRO A 423 8.72 -19.64 15.62
C PRO A 423 7.57 -18.69 15.98
N TYR A 424 6.51 -18.65 15.18
CA TYR A 424 5.33 -17.83 15.47
C TYR A 424 4.61 -18.30 16.74
N VAL A 425 4.44 -19.62 16.89
CA VAL A 425 3.82 -20.22 18.08
C VAL A 425 4.68 -19.99 19.32
N ARG A 426 6.01 -20.17 19.20
CA ARG A 426 6.94 -19.87 20.33
C ARG A 426 6.84 -18.41 20.75
N ALA A 427 6.81 -17.48 19.79
CA ALA A 427 6.69 -16.04 20.05
C ALA A 427 5.34 -15.66 20.69
N ALA A 428 4.22 -16.18 20.17
CA ALA A 428 2.89 -15.94 20.72
C ALA A 428 2.73 -16.52 22.13
N ALA A 429 3.29 -17.70 22.40
CA ALA A 429 3.30 -18.30 23.73
C ALA A 429 4.14 -17.46 24.71
N LEU A 430 5.27 -16.91 24.26
CA LEU A 430 6.11 -16.03 25.06
C LEU A 430 5.38 -14.72 25.38
N ARG A 431 4.65 -14.13 24.41
CA ARG A 431 3.77 -12.97 24.65
C ARG A 431 2.74 -13.26 25.74
N CYS A 432 2.07 -14.42 25.69
CA CYS A 432 1.12 -14.82 26.72
C CYS A 432 1.77 -14.87 28.11
N LEU A 433 2.96 -15.47 28.24
CA LEU A 433 3.71 -15.52 29.51
C LEU A 433 4.11 -14.14 30.02
N ILE A 434 4.56 -13.25 29.12
CA ILE A 434 4.95 -11.87 29.46
C ILE A 434 3.76 -11.08 30.01
N MET A 435 2.55 -11.28 29.46
CA MET A 435 1.35 -10.60 29.97
C MET A 435 0.98 -11.01 31.40
N ASP A 436 1.45 -12.16 31.86
CA ASP A 436 1.29 -12.66 33.23
C ASP A 436 2.59 -12.54 34.05
N ALA A 437 3.57 -11.73 33.61
CA ALA A 437 4.92 -11.68 34.19
C ALA A 437 4.96 -11.34 35.69
N GLU A 438 3.98 -10.61 36.22
CA GLU A 438 3.84 -10.36 37.67
C GLU A 438 3.71 -11.65 38.49
N CYS A 439 3.17 -12.72 37.88
CA CYS A 439 3.09 -14.05 38.51
C CYS A 439 4.43 -14.83 38.43
N TYR A 440 5.40 -14.31 37.68
CA TYR A 440 6.62 -15.02 37.25
C TYR A 440 7.86 -14.11 37.25
N GLU A 441 7.97 -13.19 38.22
CA GLU A 441 8.93 -12.06 38.23
C GLU A 441 10.39 -12.45 37.91
N GLN A 442 10.85 -13.62 38.35
CA GLN A 442 12.21 -14.11 38.09
C GLN A 442 12.31 -15.07 36.90
N GLU A 443 11.22 -15.74 36.53
CA GLU A 443 11.23 -16.79 35.52
C GLU A 443 11.18 -16.20 34.10
N VAL A 444 10.38 -15.16 33.88
CA VAL A 444 10.23 -14.54 32.55
C VAL A 444 11.52 -13.87 32.06
N PRO A 445 12.24 -13.06 32.87
CA PRO A 445 13.53 -12.50 32.42
C PRO A 445 14.57 -13.56 32.07
N GLN A 446 14.64 -14.65 32.84
CA GLN A 446 15.56 -15.76 32.58
C GLN A 446 15.18 -16.53 31.30
N LEU A 447 13.88 -16.75 31.08
CA LEU A 447 13.39 -17.35 29.84
C LEU A 447 13.71 -16.46 28.64
N CYS A 448 13.47 -15.15 28.74
CA CYS A 448 13.79 -14.20 27.67
C CYS A 448 15.29 -14.16 27.38
N GLU A 449 16.15 -14.14 28.40
CA GLU A 449 17.61 -14.27 28.25
C GLU A 449 17.96 -15.54 27.45
N SER A 450 17.41 -16.69 27.84
CA SER A 450 17.63 -17.96 27.16
C SER A 450 17.16 -17.93 25.69
N VAL A 451 16.01 -17.31 25.42
CA VAL A 451 15.43 -17.20 24.07
C VAL A 451 16.32 -16.32 23.19
N VAL A 452 16.73 -15.14 23.65
CA VAL A 452 17.64 -14.25 22.88
C VAL A 452 18.95 -14.94 22.53
N CYS A 453 19.51 -15.71 23.45
CA CYS A 453 20.80 -16.37 23.27
C CYS A 453 20.74 -17.67 22.44
N SER A 454 19.61 -18.38 22.44
CA SER A 454 19.56 -19.77 21.97
C SER A 454 18.49 -20.08 20.92
N ASP A 455 17.45 -19.25 20.78
CA ASP A 455 16.43 -19.50 19.76
C ASP A 455 17.01 -19.22 18.36
N PRO A 456 16.86 -20.13 17.39
CA PRO A 456 17.42 -19.95 16.05
C PRO A 456 16.68 -18.88 15.24
N ASP A 457 15.43 -18.56 15.59
CA ASP A 457 14.57 -17.69 14.80
C ASP A 457 14.48 -16.28 15.40
N ALA A 458 14.36 -15.27 14.52
CA ALA A 458 14.31 -13.87 14.94
C ALA A 458 13.03 -13.51 15.72
N GLU A 459 11.89 -14.09 15.35
CA GLU A 459 10.57 -13.69 15.90
C GLU A 459 10.46 -13.91 17.43
N PRO A 460 10.80 -15.08 18.02
CA PRO A 460 10.83 -15.24 19.48
C PRO A 460 11.88 -14.34 20.15
N ARG A 461 13.05 -14.19 19.52
CA ARG A 461 14.14 -13.33 20.04
C ARG A 461 13.71 -11.88 20.13
N LEU A 462 12.96 -11.39 19.15
CA LEU A 462 12.47 -10.03 19.10
C LEU A 462 11.42 -9.76 20.21
N VAL A 463 10.52 -10.72 20.46
CA VAL A 463 9.59 -10.64 21.60
C VAL A 463 10.36 -10.59 22.93
N ALA A 464 11.33 -11.47 23.10
CA ALA A 464 12.14 -11.56 24.31
C ALA A 464 12.95 -10.28 24.58
N ILE A 465 13.65 -9.74 23.57
CA ILE A 465 14.47 -8.55 23.75
C ILE A 465 13.63 -7.30 23.99
N ARG A 466 12.46 -7.16 23.35
CA ARG A 466 11.52 -6.05 23.62
C ARG A 466 11.01 -6.08 25.06
N TYR A 467 10.70 -7.26 25.61
CA TYR A 467 10.36 -7.39 27.02
C TYR A 467 11.51 -6.95 27.92
N LEU A 468 12.72 -7.44 27.65
CA LEU A 468 13.90 -7.10 28.44
C LEU A 468 14.19 -5.58 28.41
N HIS A 469 14.10 -4.96 27.23
CA HIS A 469 14.23 -3.52 27.05
C HIS A 469 13.17 -2.74 27.84
N SER A 470 11.89 -3.13 27.74
CA SER A 470 10.80 -2.46 28.46
C SER A 470 10.89 -2.57 29.99
N THR A 471 11.61 -3.58 30.50
CA THR A 471 11.78 -3.86 31.94
C THR A 471 13.23 -3.68 32.40
N LEU A 472 14.04 -2.92 31.63
CA LEU A 472 15.48 -2.76 31.79
C LEU A 472 15.96 -2.44 33.22
N PRO A 473 15.34 -1.51 33.97
CA PRO A 473 15.80 -1.20 35.33
C PRO A 473 15.74 -2.39 36.30
N SER A 474 14.81 -3.33 36.07
CA SER A 474 14.58 -4.50 36.92
C SER A 474 15.31 -5.77 36.48
N ASN A 475 15.92 -5.78 35.28
CA ASN A 475 16.53 -6.98 34.69
C ASN A 475 17.92 -6.73 34.09
N ILE A 476 18.60 -5.66 34.54
CA ILE A 476 19.84 -5.17 33.94
C ILE A 476 20.94 -6.24 33.83
N GLU A 477 20.98 -7.19 34.77
CA GLU A 477 21.89 -8.35 34.75
C GLU A 477 21.62 -9.26 33.54
N ASN A 478 20.35 -9.57 33.25
CA ASN A 478 19.94 -10.35 32.08
C ASN A 478 20.30 -9.63 30.78
N VAL A 479 20.07 -8.31 30.73
CA VAL A 479 20.40 -7.50 29.55
C VAL A 479 21.91 -7.46 29.29
N PHE A 480 22.72 -7.34 30.34
CA PHE A 480 24.18 -7.44 30.22
C PHE A 480 24.62 -8.80 29.67
N ARG A 481 23.98 -9.90 30.09
CA ARG A 481 24.32 -11.26 29.62
C ARG A 481 24.00 -11.50 28.15
N ILE A 482 22.92 -10.92 27.63
CA ILE A 482 22.54 -11.10 26.21
C ILE A 482 23.35 -10.22 25.27
N LEU A 483 24.02 -9.18 25.77
CA LEU A 483 24.69 -8.15 24.96
C LEU A 483 25.53 -8.73 23.81
N PRO A 484 26.49 -9.65 24.03
CA PRO A 484 27.34 -10.15 22.95
C PRO A 484 26.55 -10.85 21.85
N LYS A 485 25.44 -11.53 22.20
CA LYS A 485 24.61 -12.26 21.23
C LYS A 485 23.55 -11.42 20.54
N ALA A 486 23.05 -10.39 21.21
CA ALA A 486 22.07 -9.48 20.64
C ALA A 486 22.71 -8.48 19.67
N ILE A 487 23.92 -7.98 19.96
CA ILE A 487 24.61 -7.03 19.07
C ILE A 487 25.16 -7.68 17.78
N GLU A 488 25.53 -8.96 17.88
CA GLU A 488 25.95 -9.84 16.76
C GLU A 488 24.75 -10.40 15.97
N ALA A 489 23.51 -10.07 16.34
CA ALA A 489 22.33 -10.59 15.64
C ALA A 489 22.35 -10.20 14.15
N SER A 490 21.86 -11.07 13.29
CA SER A 490 21.63 -10.73 11.87
C SER A 490 20.40 -9.85 11.64
N ASP A 491 19.63 -9.56 12.69
CA ASP A 491 18.40 -8.77 12.65
C ASP A 491 18.66 -7.36 13.18
N ASP A 492 18.57 -6.36 12.30
CA ASP A 492 18.83 -4.95 12.61
C ASP A 492 18.04 -4.43 13.82
N GLU A 493 16.79 -4.87 14.00
CA GLU A 493 15.95 -4.37 15.10
C GLU A 493 16.48 -4.86 16.45
N ILE A 494 16.85 -6.13 16.54
CA ILE A 494 17.49 -6.70 17.74
C ILE A 494 18.79 -5.94 18.06
N ARG A 495 19.62 -5.67 17.04
CA ARG A 495 20.89 -4.94 17.22
C ARG A 495 20.65 -3.53 17.74
N ARG A 496 19.71 -2.79 17.15
CA ARG A 496 19.38 -1.41 17.56
C ARG A 496 18.82 -1.34 18.97
N LEU A 497 17.89 -2.23 19.33
CA LEU A 497 17.38 -2.33 20.70
C LEU A 497 18.50 -2.63 21.70
N MET A 498 19.46 -3.48 21.33
CA MET A 498 20.63 -3.74 22.18
C MET A 498 21.49 -2.48 22.37
N VAL A 499 21.81 -1.76 21.28
CA VAL A 499 22.59 -0.50 21.37
C VAL A 499 21.87 0.53 22.24
N GLU A 500 20.54 0.63 22.15
CA GLU A 500 19.75 1.52 23.00
C GLU A 500 19.89 1.14 24.48
N MET A 501 19.72 -0.15 24.82
CA MET A 501 19.89 -0.66 26.19
C MET A 501 21.30 -0.41 26.75
N CYS A 502 22.33 -0.43 25.91
CA CYS A 502 23.71 -0.16 26.32
C CYS A 502 23.89 1.22 26.96
N SER A 503 23.07 2.21 26.62
CA SER A 503 23.10 3.53 27.28
C SER A 503 22.90 3.40 28.80
N THR A 504 22.02 2.51 29.22
CA THR A 504 21.75 2.24 30.65
C THR A 504 22.84 1.38 31.28
N LEU A 505 23.38 0.42 30.54
CA LEU A 505 24.51 -0.40 31.00
C LEU A 505 25.76 0.47 31.25
N LEU A 506 26.04 1.44 30.38
CA LEU A 506 27.20 2.34 30.47
C LEU A 506 27.15 3.28 31.69
N VAL A 507 25.96 3.65 32.16
CA VAL A 507 25.83 4.47 33.38
C VAL A 507 25.81 3.61 34.65
N THR A 508 25.68 2.29 34.51
CA THR A 508 25.68 1.34 35.63
C THR A 508 27.10 0.89 35.91
N LYS A 509 27.65 1.33 37.05
CA LYS A 509 29.08 1.16 37.41
C LYS A 509 29.59 -0.28 37.28
N GLU A 510 28.74 -1.27 37.56
CA GLU A 510 29.09 -2.70 37.49
C GLU A 510 29.36 -3.18 36.06
N TYR A 511 28.62 -2.67 35.07
CA TYR A 511 28.64 -3.16 33.68
C TYR A 511 29.35 -2.23 32.71
N ALA A 512 29.57 -0.97 33.11
CA ALA A 512 30.04 0.09 32.22
C ALA A 512 31.34 -0.22 31.45
N ALA A 513 32.33 -0.82 32.11
CA ALA A 513 33.63 -1.10 31.49
C ALA A 513 33.52 -2.15 30.38
N ASP A 514 32.81 -3.24 30.64
CA ASP A 514 32.68 -4.36 29.72
C ASP A 514 31.72 -4.02 28.57
N THR A 515 30.64 -3.29 28.84
CA THR A 515 29.76 -2.77 27.78
C THR A 515 30.50 -1.80 26.86
N ALA A 516 31.35 -0.92 27.42
CA ALA A 516 32.15 -0.03 26.61
C ALA A 516 33.16 -0.80 25.75
N ALA A 517 33.76 -1.87 26.27
CA ALA A 517 34.67 -2.72 25.50
C ALA A 517 33.96 -3.37 24.31
N GLU A 518 32.80 -3.99 24.55
CA GLU A 518 32.00 -4.63 23.50
C GLU A 518 31.60 -3.64 22.40
N LEU A 519 31.02 -2.48 22.77
CA LEU A 519 30.59 -1.47 21.80
C LEU A 519 31.72 -0.94 20.92
N GLN A 520 32.98 -0.96 21.36
CA GLN A 520 34.08 -0.45 20.55
C GLN A 520 34.34 -1.33 19.32
N GLU A 521 33.98 -2.61 19.37
CA GLU A 521 34.11 -3.52 18.23
C GLU A 521 33.15 -3.17 17.08
N TRP A 522 32.08 -2.42 17.36
CA TRP A 522 30.97 -2.14 16.45
C TRP A 522 30.91 -0.68 15.93
N ILE A 523 31.92 0.15 16.19
CA ILE A 523 31.92 1.59 15.81
C ILE A 523 31.92 1.81 14.30
N GLU A 524 32.61 0.93 13.57
CA GLU A 524 32.75 0.97 12.12
C GLU A 524 31.70 0.10 11.41
N ASP A 525 30.75 -0.46 12.16
CA ASP A 525 29.65 -1.21 11.59
C ASP A 525 28.80 -0.30 10.68
N PRO A 526 28.49 -0.72 9.45
CA PRO A 526 27.78 0.11 8.49
C PRO A 526 26.32 0.39 8.90
N GLU A 527 25.71 -0.47 9.71
CA GLU A 527 24.29 -0.39 10.08
C GLU A 527 24.09 0.28 11.44
N ILE A 528 24.85 -0.13 12.46
CA ILE A 528 24.68 0.35 13.84
C ILE A 528 25.80 1.27 14.32
N GLY A 529 26.90 1.42 13.57
CA GLY A 529 28.09 2.15 14.02
C GLY A 529 27.84 3.62 14.33
N ALA A 530 26.87 4.25 13.66
CA ALA A 530 26.44 5.61 13.97
C ALA A 530 25.81 5.72 15.37
N ASP A 531 24.89 4.80 15.69
CA ASP A 531 24.20 4.75 16.97
C ASP A 531 25.17 4.37 18.09
N VAL A 532 26.07 3.40 17.84
CA VAL A 532 27.15 3.03 18.75
C VAL A 532 28.04 4.23 19.09
N ARG A 533 28.43 5.03 18.08
CA ARG A 533 29.21 6.27 18.30
C ARG A 533 28.45 7.28 19.15
N ALA A 534 27.14 7.45 18.90
CA ALA A 534 26.31 8.34 19.67
C ALA A 534 26.23 7.90 21.14
N VAL A 535 26.01 6.61 21.40
CA VAL A 535 25.96 6.03 22.75
C VAL A 535 27.30 6.15 23.48
N LEU A 536 28.43 6.02 22.78
CA LEU A 536 29.77 6.25 23.33
C LEU A 536 30.18 7.73 23.45
N GLY A 537 29.31 8.68 23.05
CA GLY A 537 29.59 10.12 23.11
C GLY A 537 30.62 10.62 22.09
N LYS A 538 30.79 9.93 20.95
CA LYS A 538 31.69 10.31 19.86
C LYS A 538 30.97 11.17 18.81
N SER A 539 31.67 12.14 18.20
CA SER A 539 31.08 13.04 17.19
C SER A 539 30.60 12.29 15.93
N PRO A 540 29.48 12.71 15.31
CA PRO A 540 29.05 12.16 14.03
C PRO A 540 30.04 12.53 12.92
N VAL A 541 30.33 11.58 12.03
CA VAL A 541 31.09 11.84 10.80
C VAL A 541 30.15 12.57 9.81
N GLU A 542 30.59 13.70 9.23
CA GLU A 542 29.83 14.41 8.18
C GLU A 542 29.52 13.46 7.02
N GLN A 543 28.25 13.16 6.75
CA GLN A 543 27.86 12.40 5.57
C GLN A 543 28.03 13.26 4.30
N PRO A 544 28.56 12.71 3.19
CA PRO A 544 28.66 13.41 1.91
C PRO A 544 27.28 13.76 1.33
N ASN A 545 27.21 14.79 0.48
CA ASN A 545 25.97 15.22 -0.19
C ASN A 545 25.34 14.02 -0.92
N PRO A 546 24.09 13.64 -0.61
CA PRO A 546 23.48 12.43 -1.17
C PRO A 546 23.38 12.46 -2.70
N VAL A 547 23.21 13.64 -3.32
CA VAL A 547 23.19 13.78 -4.77
C VAL A 547 24.56 13.49 -5.39
N GLU A 548 25.65 13.92 -4.74
CA GLU A 548 27.00 13.63 -5.23
C GLU A 548 27.32 12.13 -5.15
N HIS A 549 26.81 11.44 -4.11
CA HIS A 549 26.95 9.99 -3.98
C HIS A 549 26.22 9.27 -5.11
N ILE A 550 24.93 9.60 -5.32
CA ILE A 550 24.12 9.00 -6.39
C ILE A 550 24.77 9.22 -7.76
N LEU A 551 25.21 10.44 -8.07
CA LEU A 551 25.88 10.72 -9.35
C LEU A 551 27.19 9.96 -9.49
N THR A 552 27.92 9.74 -8.39
CA THR A 552 29.14 8.92 -8.39
C THR A 552 28.81 7.46 -8.69
N ASP A 553 27.77 6.90 -8.08
CA ASP A 553 27.31 5.54 -8.33
C ASP A 553 26.83 5.37 -9.78
N MET A 554 26.05 6.33 -10.30
CA MET A 554 25.62 6.35 -11.69
C MET A 554 26.81 6.37 -12.66
N MET A 555 27.81 7.22 -12.42
CA MET A 555 29.02 7.27 -13.24
C MET A 555 29.83 5.98 -13.16
N ASN A 556 29.96 5.38 -11.97
CA ASN A 556 30.66 4.11 -11.80
C ASN A 556 29.95 3.00 -12.58
N ALA A 557 28.63 2.86 -12.43
CA ALA A 557 27.81 1.89 -13.15
C ALA A 557 27.90 2.07 -14.68
N LEU A 558 27.82 3.31 -15.16
CA LEU A 558 27.96 3.61 -16.60
C LEU A 558 29.39 3.36 -17.09
N SER A 559 30.42 3.70 -16.30
CA SER A 559 31.82 3.55 -16.70
C SER A 559 32.22 2.09 -16.90
N LEU A 560 31.72 1.19 -16.05
CA LEU A 560 31.95 -0.26 -16.17
C LEU A 560 31.48 -0.80 -17.53
N HIS A 561 30.44 -0.21 -18.11
CA HIS A 561 29.93 -0.59 -19.43
C HIS A 561 30.80 -0.10 -20.60
N PHE A 562 31.54 1.01 -20.43
CA PHE A 562 32.44 1.55 -21.46
C PHE A 562 33.89 1.09 -21.32
N SER A 563 34.27 0.48 -20.19
CA SER A 563 35.58 -0.13 -19.97
C SER A 563 35.52 -1.66 -20.20
N ASP A 564 35.68 -2.08 -21.45
CA ASP A 564 36.14 -3.42 -21.87
C ASP A 564 35.48 -4.66 -21.22
N THR A 565 34.15 -4.73 -21.22
CA THR A 565 33.47 -6.04 -21.25
C THR A 565 32.24 -5.98 -22.14
N ILE A 566 32.28 -6.72 -23.25
CA ILE A 566 31.08 -7.00 -24.06
C ILE A 566 30.15 -7.78 -23.14
N ASP A 567 29.05 -7.16 -22.70
CA ASP A 567 27.90 -7.87 -22.11
C ASP A 567 27.28 -8.75 -23.20
N CYS A 568 27.85 -9.94 -23.38
CA CYS A 568 27.18 -11.06 -24.02
C CYS A 568 26.40 -11.80 -22.92
N TYR A 569 25.12 -11.48 -22.72
CA TYR A 569 24.06 -12.44 -22.43
C TYR A 569 22.70 -11.84 -22.76
#